data_AF-D8S7J3-F1
#
_entry.id   AF-D8S7J3-F1
#
_cell.length_a   1.000
_cell.length_b   1.000
_cell.length_c   1.000
_cell.angle_alpha   90.00
_cell.angle_beta   90.00
_cell.angle_gamma   90.00
#
_symmetry.space_group_name_H-M   'P 1'
#
loop_
_entity.id
_entity.type
_entity.pdbx_description
1 polymer ?
#
loop_
_entity_poly.entity_id
_entity_poly.type
_entity_poly.pdbx_seq_one_letter_code
_entity_poly.pdbx_strand_id
1 'polypeptide(L)'
;MAKLGALAVFSSSLFFFFFFFALSLARELPRVPTHLCNNGTGEPHSKLKGESNYFSLRIYYTKGPLTLEVKNSWLNYGKWIRSTKDFTETKSPDGLKMKAWGEYHIYASGRRWSPSGTDGSFDIYASDGPKVVYVYWDVSYGGTAQYKQVTHDSRFKVTSTRIGESALDVTMVIRYNATEATEATGEAIA
;
A
#
# COMPACT_ATOMS: atom_id res chain seq x y z
N MET A 1 7.37 22.10 -60.46
CA MET A 1 6.05 21.55 -60.83
C MET A 1 6.26 20.32 -61.70
N ALA A 2 5.93 19.14 -61.19
CA ALA A 2 5.66 17.95 -61.99
C ALA A 2 4.77 17.04 -61.14
N LYS A 3 3.64 16.64 -61.69
CA LYS A 3 2.58 15.81 -61.08
C LYS A 3 2.19 14.75 -62.12
N LEU A 4 1.54 13.68 -61.63
CA LEU A 4 0.98 12.51 -62.34
C LEU A 4 1.98 11.39 -62.66
N GLY A 5 1.68 10.12 -62.40
CA GLY A 5 0.48 9.48 -61.86
C GLY A 5 0.62 7.97 -62.09
N ALA A 6 0.41 7.16 -61.04
CA ALA A 6 0.43 5.71 -61.12
C ALA A 6 -0.98 5.17 -61.39
N LEU A 7 -1.09 4.19 -62.29
CA LEU A 7 -2.29 3.40 -62.53
C LEU A 7 -1.86 1.94 -62.74
N ALA A 8 -2.10 1.11 -61.73
CA ALA A 8 -1.98 -0.34 -61.83
C ALA A 8 -3.38 -0.92 -62.05
N VAL A 9 -3.51 -1.74 -63.08
CA VAL A 9 -4.75 -2.36 -63.55
C VAL A 9 -5.04 -3.63 -62.74
N PHE A 10 -6.30 -3.74 -62.32
CA PHE A 10 -6.90 -4.90 -61.66
C PHE A 10 -6.95 -6.12 -62.59
N SER A 11 -6.65 -7.30 -62.06
CA SER A 11 -7.11 -8.58 -62.63
C SER A 11 -7.86 -9.36 -61.56
N SER A 12 -9.14 -9.56 -61.86
CA SER A 12 -10.15 -10.27 -61.08
C SER A 12 -10.11 -11.77 -61.40
N SER A 13 -10.10 -12.62 -60.37
CA SER A 13 -10.72 -13.94 -60.44
C SER A 13 -11.11 -14.39 -59.02
N LEU A 14 -12.42 -14.34 -58.77
CA LEU A 14 -13.11 -15.04 -57.69
C LEU A 14 -12.82 -16.54 -57.80
N PHE A 15 -12.54 -17.22 -56.69
CA PHE A 15 -13.24 -18.46 -56.35
C PHE A 15 -13.21 -18.70 -54.83
N PHE A 16 -14.38 -19.05 -54.32
CA PHE A 16 -14.74 -19.25 -52.91
C PHE A 16 -13.93 -20.36 -52.24
N PHE A 17 -13.42 -20.11 -51.02
CA PHE A 17 -13.44 -21.10 -49.94
C PHE A 17 -13.59 -20.35 -48.60
N PHE A 18 -14.78 -20.45 -48.02
CA PHE A 18 -15.04 -20.10 -46.64
C PHE A 18 -14.28 -21.08 -45.74
N PHE A 19 -13.34 -20.61 -44.94
CA PHE A 19 -13.04 -21.23 -43.65
C PHE A 19 -12.63 -20.15 -42.64
N PHE A 20 -13.50 -20.00 -41.64
CA PHE A 20 -13.33 -19.17 -40.46
C PHE A 20 -12.08 -19.60 -39.68
N PHE A 21 -11.14 -18.68 -39.45
CA PHE A 21 -10.27 -18.72 -38.28
C PHE A 21 -10.16 -17.30 -37.71
N ALA A 22 -11.22 -16.87 -37.04
CA ALA A 22 -11.11 -15.82 -36.06
C ALA A 22 -10.32 -16.40 -34.88
N LEU A 23 -9.02 -16.09 -34.78
CA LEU A 23 -8.25 -16.27 -33.55
C LEU A 23 -8.81 -15.29 -32.52
N SER A 24 -9.89 -15.71 -31.85
CA SER A 24 -10.32 -15.14 -30.58
C SER A 24 -9.26 -15.51 -29.55
N LEU A 25 -8.30 -14.62 -29.30
CA LEU A 25 -7.49 -14.64 -28.10
C LEU A 25 -8.38 -14.17 -26.93
N ALA A 26 -9.36 -15.01 -26.59
CA ALA A 26 -9.94 -14.99 -25.26
C ALA A 26 -8.82 -15.35 -24.30
N ARG A 27 -8.21 -14.34 -23.67
CA ARG A 27 -7.46 -14.53 -22.43
C ARG A 27 -8.43 -15.21 -21.47
N GLU A 28 -8.24 -16.51 -21.25
CA GLU A 28 -8.85 -17.18 -20.11
C GLU A 28 -8.44 -16.40 -18.86
N LEU A 29 -9.43 -15.81 -18.18
CA LEU A 29 -9.24 -15.40 -16.79
C LEU A 29 -8.77 -16.64 -16.01
N PRO A 30 -7.76 -16.52 -15.12
CA PRO A 30 -7.31 -17.66 -14.35
C PRO A 30 -8.52 -18.28 -13.63
N ARG A 31 -8.69 -19.59 -13.79
CA ARG A 31 -9.76 -20.35 -13.12
C ARG A 31 -9.70 -20.05 -11.63
N VAL A 32 -10.77 -19.49 -11.09
CA VAL A 32 -10.98 -19.40 -9.64
C VAL A 32 -10.84 -20.82 -9.08
N PRO A 33 -9.99 -21.07 -8.07
CA PRO A 33 -9.84 -22.40 -7.49
C PRO A 33 -11.20 -22.87 -6.96
N THR A 34 -11.80 -23.87 -7.60
CA THR A 34 -13.10 -24.44 -7.22
C THR A 34 -13.04 -25.32 -5.96
N HIS A 35 -11.87 -25.44 -5.34
CA HIS A 35 -11.68 -26.22 -4.11
C HIS A 35 -12.24 -25.55 -2.84
N LEU A 36 -12.78 -24.33 -2.94
CA LEU A 36 -13.37 -23.60 -1.80
C LEU A 36 -14.90 -23.76 -1.69
N CYS A 37 -15.51 -24.50 -2.62
CA CYS A 37 -16.96 -24.69 -2.67
C CYS A 37 -17.31 -26.15 -2.40
N ASN A 38 -17.15 -26.62 -1.16
CA ASN A 38 -18.00 -27.63 -0.52
C ASN A 38 -17.36 -28.10 0.79
N ASN A 39 -18.03 -27.86 1.92
CA ASN A 39 -18.18 -28.88 2.96
C ASN A 39 -19.42 -28.58 3.79
N GLY A 40 -20.40 -29.50 3.67
CA GLY A 40 -21.65 -29.51 4.40
C GLY A 40 -21.47 -29.98 5.84
N THR A 41 -20.88 -29.11 6.66
CA THR A 41 -20.97 -29.17 8.11
C THR A 41 -21.38 -27.78 8.57
N GLY A 42 -22.48 -27.68 9.32
CA GLY A 42 -23.13 -26.44 9.75
C GLY A 42 -22.33 -25.57 10.72
N GLU A 43 -21.03 -25.40 10.49
CA GLU A 43 -20.29 -24.25 11.01
C GLU A 43 -20.58 -23.06 10.09
N PRO A 44 -21.04 -21.91 10.62
CA PRO A 44 -21.32 -20.74 9.81
C PRO A 44 -20.01 -20.33 9.15
N HIS A 45 -19.89 -20.53 7.83
CA HIS A 45 -18.78 -20.13 6.96
C HIS A 45 -17.70 -19.39 7.76
N SER A 46 -16.62 -20.08 8.11
CA SER A 46 -15.40 -19.46 8.64
C SER A 46 -14.86 -18.55 7.54
N LYS A 47 -15.52 -17.39 7.42
CA LYS A 47 -15.24 -16.35 6.47
C LYS A 47 -13.82 -15.92 6.77
N LEU A 48 -12.90 -16.26 5.88
CA LEU A 48 -11.82 -15.34 5.53
C LEU A 48 -12.51 -14.07 4.99
N LYS A 49 -13.09 -13.26 5.90
CA LYS A 49 -13.67 -11.95 5.58
C LYS A 49 -12.49 -11.15 5.06
N GLY A 50 -12.61 -10.43 3.94
CA GLY A 50 -11.52 -9.54 3.49
C GLY A 50 -10.95 -8.69 4.65
N GLU A 51 -11.81 -8.32 5.61
CA GLU A 51 -11.50 -7.62 6.85
C GLU A 51 -10.52 -8.35 7.80
N SER A 52 -10.41 -9.68 7.78
CA SER A 52 -9.41 -10.41 8.59
C SER A 52 -7.98 -10.23 8.07
N ASN A 53 -7.82 -9.72 6.85
CA ASN A 53 -6.53 -9.32 6.29
C ASN A 53 -6.37 -7.83 6.58
N TYR A 54 -5.71 -7.52 7.70
CA TYR A 54 -5.56 -6.15 8.19
C TYR A 54 -4.11 -5.75 8.42
N PHE A 55 -3.91 -4.44 8.37
CA PHE A 55 -2.73 -3.74 8.83
C PHE A 55 -3.08 -2.95 10.08
N SER A 56 -2.31 -3.14 11.14
CA SER A 56 -2.49 -2.53 12.46
C SER A 56 -1.16 -1.96 12.90
N LEU A 57 -1.03 -0.64 12.79
CA LEU A 57 0.19 0.05 13.16
C LEU A 57 -0.04 0.81 14.46
N ARG A 58 0.80 0.50 15.45
CA ARG A 58 0.96 1.28 16.66
C ARG A 58 2.26 2.07 16.59
N ILE A 59 2.17 3.39 16.75
CA ILE A 59 3.30 4.31 16.69
C ILE A 59 3.55 4.89 18.07
N TYR A 60 4.74 4.69 18.60
CA TYR A 60 5.24 5.36 19.78
C TYR A 60 6.23 6.44 19.36
N TYR A 61 5.84 7.71 19.49
CA TYR A 61 6.77 8.82 19.30
C TYR A 61 7.30 9.25 20.66
N THR A 62 8.51 8.84 21.03
CA THR A 62 8.92 8.88 22.46
C THR A 62 9.68 10.12 22.87
N LYS A 63 10.43 10.78 21.99
CA LYS A 63 11.26 11.95 22.34
C LYS A 63 11.44 12.85 21.13
N GLY A 64 11.28 14.16 21.30
CA GLY A 64 11.60 15.17 20.28
C GLY A 64 10.85 16.49 20.47
N PRO A 65 11.39 17.61 19.94
CA PRO A 65 10.73 18.92 20.02
C PRO A 65 9.71 19.14 18.91
N LEU A 66 9.79 18.38 17.82
CA LEU A 66 8.98 18.55 16.63
C LEU A 66 7.65 17.79 16.75
N THR A 67 6.58 18.36 16.21
CA THR A 67 5.35 17.60 15.93
C THR A 67 5.55 16.84 14.62
N LEU A 68 5.05 15.61 14.54
CA LEU A 68 5.04 14.85 13.30
C LEU A 68 3.61 14.83 12.72
N GLU A 69 3.49 14.69 11.41
CA GLU A 69 2.21 14.69 10.72
C GLU A 69 2.18 13.62 9.62
N VAL A 70 1.11 12.83 9.59
CA VAL A 70 0.85 11.87 8.52
C VAL A 70 0.34 12.60 7.28
N LYS A 71 0.93 12.30 6.12
CA LYS A 71 0.56 12.86 4.81
C LYS A 71 0.65 11.80 3.71
N ASN A 72 0.07 12.12 2.56
CA ASN A 72 0.13 11.31 1.33
C ASN A 72 -0.35 9.87 1.54
N SER A 73 -1.36 9.68 2.40
CA SER A 73 -1.90 8.36 2.69
C SER A 73 -2.76 7.88 1.54
N TRP A 74 -2.53 6.65 1.10
CA TRP A 74 -3.31 6.05 0.02
C TRP A 74 -3.45 4.53 0.21
N LEU A 75 -4.48 3.98 -0.43
CA LEU A 75 -4.76 2.55 -0.48
C LEU A 75 -4.94 2.13 -1.94
N ASN A 76 -4.22 1.09 -2.39
CA ASN A 76 -4.58 0.40 -3.63
C ASN A 76 -5.82 -0.46 -3.41
N TYR A 77 -5.85 -1.12 -2.25
CA TYR A 77 -6.88 -2.06 -1.85
C TYR A 77 -7.27 -1.87 -0.38
N GLY A 78 -8.54 -2.17 -0.09
CA GLY A 78 -9.07 -2.16 1.26
C GLY A 78 -9.78 -0.86 1.63
N LYS A 79 -9.79 -0.58 2.94
CA LYS A 79 -10.38 0.59 3.57
C LYS A 79 -9.64 0.91 4.88
N TRP A 80 -9.64 2.18 5.25
CA TRP A 80 -9.26 2.61 6.59
C TRP A 80 -10.35 2.22 7.57
N ILE A 81 -9.99 1.79 8.78
CA ILE A 81 -10.94 1.33 9.78
C ILE A 81 -10.69 1.95 11.15
N ARG A 82 -11.70 1.92 12.01
CA ARG A 82 -11.59 2.46 13.37
C ARG A 82 -10.65 1.66 14.26
N SER A 83 -10.68 0.32 14.20
CA SER A 83 -9.76 -0.56 14.93
C SER A 83 -9.85 -2.01 14.43
N THR A 84 -8.95 -2.88 14.88
CA THR A 84 -9.02 -4.33 14.60
C THR A 84 -10.20 -5.04 15.28
N LYS A 85 -10.91 -4.37 16.19
CA LYS A 85 -12.15 -4.86 16.83
C LYS A 85 -13.41 -4.25 16.20
N ASP A 86 -13.26 -3.21 15.39
CA ASP A 86 -14.34 -2.45 14.74
C ASP A 86 -13.91 -2.02 13.33
N PHE A 87 -14.34 -2.81 12.35
CA PHE A 87 -14.03 -2.62 10.93
C PHE A 87 -14.90 -1.54 10.25
N THR A 88 -15.59 -0.69 11.01
CA THR A 88 -16.29 0.48 10.48
C THR A 88 -15.31 1.35 9.71
N GLU A 89 -15.66 1.69 8.47
CA GLU A 89 -14.82 2.48 7.58
C GLU A 89 -14.65 3.90 8.10
N THR A 90 -13.42 4.41 8.04
CA THR A 90 -13.09 5.78 8.46
C THR A 90 -12.40 6.54 7.34
N LYS A 91 -12.15 7.83 7.55
CA LYS A 91 -11.30 8.62 6.66
C LYS A 91 -9.83 8.17 6.72
N SER A 92 -9.08 8.59 5.70
CA SER A 92 -7.61 8.54 5.67
C SER A 92 -6.97 9.09 6.95
N PRO A 93 -5.81 8.57 7.39
CA PRO A 93 -5.05 9.12 8.52
C PRO A 93 -4.34 10.44 8.20
N ASP A 94 -4.47 10.98 6.98
CA ASP A 94 -3.89 12.29 6.63
C ASP A 94 -4.29 13.40 7.62
N GLY A 95 -3.29 14.17 8.04
CA GLY A 95 -3.43 15.21 9.05
C GLY A 95 -3.40 14.70 10.49
N LEU A 96 -3.18 13.40 10.73
CA LEU A 96 -2.90 12.88 12.07
C LEU A 96 -1.59 13.50 12.60
N LYS A 97 -1.71 14.32 13.65
CA LYS A 97 -0.59 14.98 14.30
C LYS A 97 -0.12 14.21 15.53
N MET A 98 1.20 14.03 15.63
CA MET A 98 1.85 13.27 16.68
C MET A 98 2.82 14.15 17.47
N LYS A 99 2.67 14.17 18.79
CA LYS A 99 3.55 14.83 19.75
C LYS A 99 4.40 13.79 20.46
N ALA A 100 5.57 14.21 20.95
CA ALA A 100 6.43 13.33 21.73
C ALA A 100 5.72 12.81 22.98
N TRP A 101 6.13 11.62 23.42
CA TRP A 101 5.50 10.80 24.47
C TRP A 101 4.08 10.34 24.16
N GLY A 102 3.70 10.32 22.88
CA GLY A 102 2.38 9.88 22.43
C GLY A 102 2.36 8.46 21.85
N GLU A 103 1.19 7.83 21.94
CA GLU A 103 0.82 6.59 21.23
C GLU A 103 -0.24 6.92 20.17
N TYR A 104 -0.03 6.43 18.96
CA TYR A 104 -0.90 6.68 17.81
C TYR A 104 -1.18 5.39 17.06
N HIS A 105 -2.31 5.36 16.37
CA HIS A 105 -2.76 4.17 15.68
C HIS A 105 -3.24 4.47 14.26
N ILE A 106 -2.88 3.59 13.35
CA ILE A 106 -3.38 3.58 11.97
C ILE A 106 -3.81 2.16 11.65
N TYR A 107 -5.02 2.02 11.12
CA TYR A 107 -5.59 0.72 10.78
C TYR A 107 -6.15 0.72 9.37
N ALA A 108 -5.86 -0.35 8.63
CA ALA A 108 -6.47 -0.64 7.35
C ALA A 108 -6.86 -2.11 7.28
N SER A 109 -7.86 -2.45 6.48
CA SER A 109 -8.24 -3.84 6.25
C SER A 109 -8.82 -4.03 4.85
N GLY A 110 -8.90 -5.29 4.41
CA GLY A 110 -9.67 -5.63 3.23
C GLY A 110 -11.15 -5.29 3.37
N ARG A 111 -11.82 -5.12 2.23
CA ARG A 111 -13.26 -4.85 2.20
C ARG A 111 -14.05 -6.14 2.46
N ARG A 112 -15.18 -6.01 3.15
CA ARG A 112 -16.10 -7.13 3.36
C ARG A 112 -16.49 -7.74 2.02
N TRP A 113 -16.41 -9.06 1.91
CA TRP A 113 -16.71 -9.83 0.69
C TRP A 113 -15.78 -9.60 -0.52
N SER A 114 -14.64 -8.94 -0.33
CA SER A 114 -13.62 -8.78 -1.38
C SER A 114 -12.37 -9.58 -1.06
N PRO A 115 -11.89 -10.45 -1.98
CA PRO A 115 -10.70 -11.26 -1.78
C PRO A 115 -9.40 -10.51 -2.17
N SER A 116 -9.24 -9.25 -1.76
CA SER A 116 -8.06 -8.43 -2.10
C SER A 116 -7.10 -8.21 -0.93
N GLY A 117 -7.60 -8.12 0.30
CA GLY A 117 -6.81 -7.70 1.45
C GLY A 117 -6.58 -6.18 1.48
N THR A 118 -5.43 -5.72 1.99
CA THR A 118 -5.11 -4.28 2.05
C THR A 118 -3.68 -3.99 1.61
N ASP A 119 -3.53 -3.03 0.70
CA ASP A 119 -2.25 -2.51 0.23
C ASP A 119 -2.34 -0.99 0.32
N GLY A 120 -1.29 -0.38 0.86
CA GLY A 120 -1.20 1.06 0.89
C GLY A 120 0.10 1.58 1.46
N SER A 121 0.17 2.91 1.54
CA SER A 121 1.30 3.58 2.15
C SER A 121 0.89 4.93 2.73
N PHE A 122 1.77 5.50 3.55
CA PHE A 122 1.72 6.90 3.93
C PHE A 122 3.13 7.39 4.26
N ASP A 123 3.26 8.71 4.33
CA ASP A 123 4.45 9.40 4.79
C ASP A 123 4.21 10.04 6.15
N ILE A 124 5.27 10.18 6.95
CA ILE A 124 5.29 11.05 8.13
C ILE A 124 6.30 12.16 7.90
N TYR A 125 5.86 13.39 8.13
CA TYR A 125 6.66 14.60 8.00
C TYR A 125 6.87 15.24 9.37
N ALA A 126 8.01 15.91 9.54
CA ALA A 126 8.24 16.77 10.68
C ALA A 126 7.59 18.14 10.46
N SER A 127 7.22 18.83 11.55
CA SER A 127 6.52 20.12 11.50
C SER A 127 7.33 21.24 10.85
N ASP A 128 8.65 21.08 10.77
CA ASP A 128 9.57 21.99 10.08
C ASP A 128 9.76 21.66 8.59
N GLY A 129 9.11 20.61 8.08
CA GLY A 129 8.97 20.37 6.63
C GLY A 129 9.52 19.04 6.08
N PRO A 130 10.65 18.48 6.55
CA PRO A 130 11.23 17.27 5.98
C PRO A 130 10.36 16.01 6.16
N LYS A 131 10.45 15.08 5.20
CA LYS A 131 9.92 13.71 5.34
C LYS A 131 10.78 12.94 6.32
N VAL A 132 10.16 12.37 7.34
CA VAL A 132 10.82 11.57 8.38
C VAL A 132 10.84 10.09 8.00
N VAL A 133 9.68 9.53 7.63
CA VAL A 133 9.56 8.11 7.32
C VAL A 133 8.49 7.86 6.26
N TYR A 134 8.78 6.90 5.39
CA TYR A 134 7.82 6.28 4.48
C TYR A 134 7.45 4.90 5.03
N VAL A 135 6.15 4.59 5.06
CA VAL A 135 5.61 3.30 5.50
C VAL A 135 4.75 2.72 4.39
N TYR A 136 5.00 1.45 4.04
CA TYR A 136 4.22 0.68 3.08
C TYR A 136 3.86 -0.68 3.67
N TRP A 137 2.69 -1.19 3.29
CA TRP A 137 2.26 -2.55 3.57
C TRP A 137 1.49 -3.13 2.39
N ASP A 138 1.52 -4.44 2.33
CA ASP A 138 0.64 -5.26 1.50
C ASP A 138 0.28 -6.50 2.31
N VAL A 139 -1.00 -6.66 2.64
CA VAL A 139 -1.57 -7.82 3.31
C VAL A 139 -2.54 -8.46 2.35
N SER A 140 -2.02 -9.41 1.58
CA SER A 140 -2.77 -10.14 0.55
C SER A 140 -3.89 -10.99 1.15
N TYR A 141 -4.92 -11.22 0.34
CA TYR A 141 -5.92 -12.25 0.63
C TYR A 141 -5.27 -13.64 0.55
N GLY A 142 -5.29 -14.38 1.66
CA GLY A 142 -4.61 -15.69 1.77
C GLY A 142 -3.39 -15.68 2.68
N GLY A 143 -3.08 -14.55 3.31
CA GLY A 143 -2.23 -14.52 4.50
C GLY A 143 -0.75 -14.22 4.26
N THR A 144 -0.35 -13.77 3.06
CA THR A 144 0.99 -13.19 2.87
C THR A 144 0.95 -11.72 3.21
N ALA A 145 1.90 -11.26 4.04
CA ALA A 145 2.03 -9.85 4.38
C ALA A 145 3.47 -9.33 4.21
N GLN A 146 3.58 -8.15 3.61
CA GLN A 146 4.78 -7.36 3.45
C GLN A 146 4.66 -6.07 4.25
N TYR A 147 5.79 -5.63 4.80
CA TYR A 147 5.93 -4.36 5.49
C TYR A 147 7.26 -3.75 5.12
N LYS A 148 7.25 -2.47 4.76
CA LYS A 148 8.46 -1.70 4.47
C LYS A 148 8.40 -0.37 5.21
N GLN A 149 9.53 -0.03 5.82
CA GLN A 149 9.76 1.25 6.46
C GLN A 149 11.08 1.83 5.94
N VAL A 150 11.08 3.09 5.53
CA VAL A 150 12.29 3.81 5.11
C VAL A 150 12.37 5.13 5.86
N THR A 151 13.43 5.34 6.64
CA THR A 151 13.70 6.61 7.32
C THR A 151 14.44 7.54 6.37
N HIS A 152 13.95 8.78 6.25
CA HIS A 152 14.46 9.80 5.32
C HIS A 152 15.17 10.96 6.04
N ASP A 153 14.89 11.18 7.32
CA ASP A 153 15.50 12.24 8.12
C ASP A 153 16.42 11.63 9.18
N SER A 154 17.73 11.91 9.08
CA SER A 154 18.76 11.37 9.98
C SER A 154 18.64 11.87 11.41
N ARG A 155 17.90 12.96 11.66
CA ARG A 155 17.57 13.44 13.01
C ARG A 155 16.64 12.47 13.74
N PHE A 156 16.03 11.51 13.03
CA PHE A 156 15.14 10.54 13.61
C PHE A 156 15.71 9.13 13.51
N LYS A 157 15.61 8.37 14.60
CA LYS A 157 15.76 6.93 14.60
C LYS A 157 14.38 6.28 14.64
N VAL A 158 14.10 5.44 13.65
CA VAL A 158 12.83 4.73 13.55
C VAL A 158 13.08 3.23 13.53
N THR A 159 12.45 2.50 14.45
CA THR A 159 12.54 1.04 14.53
C THR A 159 11.15 0.44 14.52
N SER A 160 10.95 -0.63 13.76
CA SER A 160 9.68 -1.36 13.70
C SER A 160 9.86 -2.81 14.07
N THR A 161 8.90 -3.35 14.82
CA THR A 161 8.78 -4.77 15.13
C THR A 161 7.47 -5.28 14.55
N ARG A 162 7.57 -6.25 13.65
CA ARG A 162 6.43 -6.95 13.06
C ARG A 162 5.98 -8.09 13.99
N ILE A 163 4.68 -8.21 14.18
CA ILE A 163 4.02 -9.25 14.95
C ILE A 163 2.97 -9.88 14.02
N GLY A 164 3.12 -11.17 13.70
CA GLY A 164 2.13 -11.92 12.93
C GLY A 164 2.43 -12.11 11.43
N GLU A 165 1.91 -13.21 10.88
CA GLU A 165 2.10 -13.62 9.48
C GLU A 165 0.92 -13.21 8.59
N SER A 166 -0.32 -13.46 9.03
CA SER A 166 -1.57 -13.31 8.28
C SER A 166 -2.47 -12.15 8.73
N ALA A 167 -2.07 -11.48 9.81
CA ALA A 167 -2.56 -10.20 10.32
C ALA A 167 -1.32 -9.37 10.63
N LEU A 168 -1.18 -8.20 10.00
CA LEU A 168 0.05 -7.42 10.09
C LEU A 168 -0.05 -6.42 11.23
N ASP A 169 0.26 -6.86 12.44
CA ASP A 169 0.48 -5.97 13.58
C ASP A 169 1.93 -5.47 13.56
N VAL A 170 2.09 -4.16 13.64
CA VAL A 170 3.40 -3.51 13.65
C VAL A 170 3.46 -2.52 14.80
N THR A 171 4.53 -2.59 15.58
CA THR A 171 4.88 -1.54 16.52
C THR A 171 6.07 -0.76 15.97
N MET A 172 5.86 0.52 15.68
CA MET A 172 6.89 1.46 15.24
C MET A 172 7.23 2.42 16.38
N VAL A 173 8.52 2.59 16.66
CA VAL A 173 9.04 3.55 17.63
C VAL A 173 9.82 4.61 16.87
N ILE A 174 9.42 5.86 17.01
CA ILE A 174 10.09 7.04 16.44
C ILE A 174 10.76 7.80 17.58
N ARG A 175 12.05 8.13 17.41
CA ARG A 175 12.82 8.93 18.36
C ARG A 175 13.57 10.03 17.63
N TYR A 176 13.51 11.26 18.13
CA TYR A 176 14.39 12.34 17.70
C TYR A 176 15.75 12.19 18.39
N ASN A 177 16.78 11.96 17.59
CA ASN A 177 18.17 12.02 17.98
C ASN A 177 18.67 13.40 17.57
N ALA A 178 18.83 14.30 18.54
CA ALA A 178 19.63 15.49 18.29
C ALA A 178 21.08 15.01 18.04
N THR A 179 21.50 14.93 16.79
CA THR A 179 22.93 14.94 16.48
C THR A 179 23.38 16.38 16.68
N GLU A 180 24.31 16.59 17.62
CA GLU A 180 24.98 17.87 17.87
C GLU A 180 25.39 18.45 16.52
N ALA A 181 24.95 19.67 16.23
CA ALA A 181 25.56 20.46 15.20
C ALA A 181 27.02 20.64 15.62
N THR A 182 27.95 19.96 14.96
CA THR A 182 29.33 20.44 14.90
C THR A 182 29.26 21.81 14.24
N GLU A 183 29.19 22.84 15.07
CA GLU A 183 29.68 24.16 14.74
C GLU A 183 31.12 23.97 14.24
N ALA A 184 31.30 23.98 12.93
CA ALA A 184 32.58 24.34 12.36
C ALA A 184 32.75 25.83 12.61
N THR A 185 33.17 26.19 13.83
CA THR A 185 33.86 27.44 14.10
C THR A 185 35.19 27.40 13.34
N GLY A 186 35.12 27.70 12.04
CA GLY A 186 36.26 28.19 11.30
C GLY A 186 36.47 29.65 11.69
N GLU A 187 37.04 29.86 12.88
CA GLU A 187 37.66 31.14 13.23
C GLU A 187 38.66 31.52 12.13
N ALA A 188 38.51 32.74 11.65
CA ALA A 188 39.47 33.40 10.79
C ALA A 188 40.82 33.50 11.51
N ILE A 189 41.90 33.18 10.79
CA ILE A 189 43.23 33.70 11.11
C ILE A 189 43.61 34.63 9.96
N ALA A 190 43.98 35.83 10.38
CA ALA A 190 44.31 37.01 9.58
C ALA A 190 45.45 36.80 8.56
#